data_AF-A0AAJ4XX95-F1
#
_entry.id   AF-A0AAJ4XX95-F1
#
_cell.length_a   1.000
_cell.length_b   1.000
_cell.length_c   1.000
_cell.angle_alpha   90.00
_cell.angle_beta   90.00
_cell.angle_gamma   90.00
#
_symmetry.space_group_name_H-M   'P 1'
#
loop_
_entity.id
_entity.type
_entity.pdbx_description
1 polymer ?
#
loop_
_entity_poly.entity_id
_entity_poly.type
_entity_poly.pdbx_seq_one_letter_code
_entity_poly.pdbx_strand_id
1 'polypeptide(L)'
;METYLQVRRGIALTLSLAERAAGITVPATAFHSPPLRIMRDIAVDVPMMCNDVYSLEKEEAHGDMNNLVLVIEHTRRCSWDEALTAARREVEDRCARFQELAQQVPPMCAQLALPERERAAVDTYMQVMGAWMSGYHAWQTQTRRYTTAPQVLPSTGPGCFDEVLRA
;
A
#
# COMPACT_ATOMS: atom_id res chain seq x y z
N MET A 1 -1.14 -0.15 15.98
CA MET A 1 -0.82 -0.71 14.66
C MET A 1 -2.06 -0.80 13.78
N GLU A 2 -3.02 -1.67 14.08
CA GLU A 2 -4.23 -1.84 13.25
C GLU A 2 -5.01 -0.54 13.00
N THR A 3 -5.20 0.29 14.02
CA THR A 3 -5.87 1.60 13.87
C THR A 3 -5.15 2.54 12.89
N TYR A 4 -3.81 2.51 12.84
CA TYR A 4 -3.03 3.30 11.89
C TYR A 4 -3.25 2.81 10.45
N LEU A 5 -3.20 1.48 10.26
CA LEU A 5 -3.43 0.86 8.96
C LEU A 5 -4.86 1.09 8.45
N GLN A 6 -5.86 1.04 9.32
CA GLN A 6 -7.24 1.33 8.95
C GLN A 6 -7.43 2.75 8.38
N VAL A 7 -6.79 3.76 8.98
CA VAL A 7 -6.81 5.13 8.45
C VAL A 7 -6.12 5.19 7.09
N ARG A 8 -4.94 4.55 6.94
CA ARG A 8 -4.21 4.46 5.66
C ARG A 8 -4.98 3.73 4.56
N ARG A 9 -5.80 2.73 4.89
CA ARG A 9 -6.62 2.01 3.89
C ARG A 9 -7.78 2.85 3.35
N GLY A 10 -8.27 3.83 4.13
CA GLY A 10 -9.40 4.69 3.75
C GLY A 10 -9.18 5.57 2.52
N ILE A 11 -7.94 5.74 2.06
CA ILE A 11 -7.59 6.56 0.89
C ILE A 11 -7.36 5.74 -0.40
N ALA A 12 -7.46 4.41 -0.33
CA ALA A 12 -7.02 3.51 -1.40
C ALA A 12 -8.09 3.25 -2.48
N LEU A 13 -8.38 4.27 -3.31
CA LEU A 13 -9.17 4.13 -4.55
C LEU A 13 -8.42 3.40 -5.68
N THR A 14 -7.13 3.11 -5.47
CA THR A 14 -6.21 2.61 -6.49
C THR A 14 -6.60 1.25 -7.06
N LEU A 15 -7.05 0.32 -6.21
CA LEU A 15 -7.42 -1.03 -6.66
C LEU A 15 -8.69 -1.02 -7.52
N SER A 16 -9.66 -0.14 -7.22
CA SER A 16 -10.86 0.01 -8.05
C SER A 16 -10.53 0.60 -9.42
N LEU A 17 -9.59 1.54 -9.50
CA LEU A 17 -9.09 2.06 -10.77
C LEU A 17 -8.31 1.00 -11.54
N ALA A 18 -7.50 0.19 -10.86
CA ALA A 18 -6.72 -0.87 -11.49
C ALA A 18 -7.62 -2.00 -12.04
N GLU A 19 -8.70 -2.36 -11.33
CA GLU A 19 -9.74 -3.28 -11.83
C GLU A 19 -10.37 -2.75 -13.13
N ARG A 20 -10.75 -1.46 -13.14
CA ARG A 20 -11.30 -0.80 -14.32
C ARG A 20 -10.29 -0.76 -15.48
N ALA A 21 -9.04 -0.43 -15.20
CA ALA A 21 -7.96 -0.38 -16.19
C ALA A 21 -7.68 -1.75 -16.82
N ALA A 22 -7.81 -2.82 -16.04
CA ALA A 22 -7.68 -4.20 -16.50
C ALA A 22 -8.93 -4.71 -17.26
N GLY A 23 -10.00 -3.93 -17.35
CA GLY A 23 -11.21 -4.30 -18.10
C GLY A 23 -11.99 -5.46 -17.48
N ILE A 24 -11.79 -5.73 -16.19
CA ILE A 24 -12.44 -6.81 -15.45
C ILE A 24 -13.49 -6.27 -14.48
N THR A 25 -14.35 -7.16 -14.00
CA THR A 25 -15.22 -6.91 -12.86
C THR A 25 -15.26 -8.18 -12.03
N VAL A 26 -14.83 -8.09 -10.77
CA VAL A 26 -14.82 -9.25 -9.88
C VAL A 26 -16.25 -9.49 -9.38
N PRO A 27 -16.80 -10.72 -9.46
CA PRO A 27 -18.15 -10.99 -8.97
C PRO A 27 -18.23 -10.74 -7.46
N ALA A 28 -19.34 -10.17 -7.00
CA ALA A 28 -19.49 -9.74 -5.60
C ALA A 28 -19.26 -10.89 -4.59
N THR A 29 -19.68 -12.11 -4.93
CA THR A 29 -19.46 -13.31 -4.11
C THR A 29 -17.98 -13.62 -3.89
N ALA A 30 -17.16 -13.51 -4.94
CA ALA A 30 -15.71 -13.65 -4.82
C ALA A 30 -15.11 -12.41 -4.15
N PHE A 31 -15.52 -11.20 -4.55
CA PHE A 31 -14.99 -9.95 -4.02
C PHE A 31 -15.10 -9.91 -2.49
N HIS A 32 -16.22 -10.33 -1.91
CA HIS A 32 -16.43 -10.33 -0.46
C HIS A 32 -15.90 -11.56 0.27
N SER A 33 -15.25 -12.49 -0.44
CA SER A 33 -14.64 -13.66 0.19
C SER A 33 -13.50 -13.26 1.15
N PRO A 34 -13.26 -14.03 2.23
CA PRO A 34 -12.15 -13.74 3.14
C PRO A 34 -10.78 -13.66 2.44
N PRO A 35 -10.39 -14.59 1.53
CA PRO A 35 -9.08 -14.51 0.88
C PRO A 35 -8.88 -13.22 0.07
N LEU A 36 -9.85 -12.86 -0.79
CA LEU A 36 -9.71 -11.66 -1.61
C LEU A 36 -9.79 -10.37 -0.80
N ARG A 37 -10.58 -10.33 0.28
CA ARG A 37 -10.59 -9.19 1.21
C ARG A 37 -9.22 -8.95 1.83
N ILE A 38 -8.63 -9.99 2.41
CA ILE A 38 -7.32 -9.87 3.07
C ILE A 38 -6.22 -9.56 2.04
N MET A 39 -6.26 -10.16 0.85
CA MET A 39 -5.32 -9.82 -0.23
C MET A 39 -5.39 -8.34 -0.64
N ARG A 40 -6.60 -7.75 -0.69
CA ARG A 40 -6.74 -6.31 -0.96
C ARG A 40 -6.19 -5.45 0.16
N ASP A 41 -6.46 -5.79 1.41
CA ASP A 41 -5.89 -5.07 2.56
C ASP A 41 -4.36 -5.09 2.50
N ILE A 42 -3.76 -6.25 2.18
CA ILE A 42 -2.32 -6.38 1.98
C ILE A 42 -1.82 -5.54 0.80
N ALA A 43 -2.52 -5.58 -0.34
CA ALA A 43 -2.14 -4.84 -1.54
C ALA A 43 -2.21 -3.32 -1.35
N VAL A 44 -2.97 -2.84 -0.37
CA VAL A 44 -2.97 -1.45 0.07
C VAL A 44 -1.86 -1.19 1.09
N ASP A 45 -1.75 -2.04 2.11
CA ASP A 45 -0.79 -1.88 3.20
C ASP A 45 0.65 -1.86 2.70
N VAL A 46 1.07 -2.84 1.90
CA VAL A 46 2.48 -3.03 1.53
C VAL A 46 3.06 -1.77 0.86
N PRO A 47 2.43 -1.20 -0.20
CA PRO A 47 2.86 0.07 -0.77
C PRO A 47 2.95 1.21 0.25
N MET A 48 1.96 1.33 1.14
CA MET A 48 1.96 2.39 2.15
C MET A 48 3.09 2.22 3.17
N MET A 49 3.32 0.99 3.65
CA MET A 49 4.42 0.68 4.56
C MET A 49 5.78 0.92 3.91
N CYS A 50 5.95 0.51 2.65
CA CYS A 50 7.17 0.83 1.90
C CYS A 50 7.33 2.34 1.75
N ASN A 51 6.25 3.09 1.48
CA ASN A 51 6.29 4.54 1.45
C ASN A 51 6.83 5.12 2.75
N ASP A 52 6.30 4.71 3.90
CA ASP A 52 6.75 5.17 5.21
C ASP A 52 8.25 4.93 5.43
N VAL A 53 8.78 3.79 4.97
CA VAL A 53 10.23 3.53 5.05
C VAL A 53 11.02 4.48 4.15
N TYR A 54 10.61 4.71 2.91
CA TYR A 54 11.32 5.60 1.98
C TYR A 54 11.14 7.09 2.26
N SER A 55 10.07 7.49 2.97
CA SER A 55 9.79 8.88 3.29
C SER A 55 10.13 9.27 4.72
N LEU A 56 10.71 8.36 5.51
CA LEU A 56 10.97 8.52 6.94
C LEU A 56 11.75 9.79 7.26
N GLU A 57 12.94 9.96 6.69
CA GLU A 57 13.81 11.10 6.99
C GLU A 57 13.14 12.42 6.61
N LYS A 58 12.39 12.42 5.50
CA LYS A 58 11.62 13.57 5.04
C LYS A 58 10.45 13.87 5.99
N GLU A 59 9.73 12.86 6.48
CA GLU A 59 8.56 13.04 7.36
C GLU A 59 8.96 13.44 8.77
N GLU A 60 10.01 12.84 9.31
CA GLU A 60 10.60 13.21 10.59
C GLU A 60 11.07 14.67 10.60
N ALA A 61 11.78 15.11 9.55
CA ALA A 61 12.23 16.49 9.41
C ALA A 61 11.07 17.52 9.39
N HIS A 62 9.88 17.10 8.99
CA HIS A 62 8.67 17.94 8.96
C HIS A 62 7.78 17.74 10.20
N GLY A 63 8.15 16.87 11.14
CA GLY A 63 7.33 16.53 12.30
C GLY A 63 6.04 15.78 11.96
N ASP A 64 5.95 15.15 10.78
CA ASP A 64 4.80 14.34 10.38
C ASP A 64 4.91 12.94 11.02
N MET A 65 4.13 12.73 12.07
CA MET A 65 4.13 11.48 12.82
C MET A 65 3.27 10.38 12.17
N ASN A 66 2.68 10.62 10.99
CA ASN A 66 1.88 9.62 10.26
C ASN A 66 2.76 8.64 9.47
N ASN A 67 3.70 8.00 10.17
CA ASN A 67 4.68 7.09 9.61
C ASN A 67 4.80 5.83 10.47
N LEU A 68 4.71 4.65 9.85
CA LEU A 68 4.80 3.36 10.52
C LEU A 68 6.04 3.21 11.41
N VAL A 69 7.21 3.65 10.94
CA VAL A 69 8.48 3.47 11.67
C VAL A 69 8.46 4.31 12.94
N LEU A 70 8.04 5.56 12.86
CA LEU A 70 7.91 6.46 14.02
C LEU A 70 6.86 5.93 15.01
N VAL A 71 5.75 5.37 14.51
CA VAL A 71 4.74 4.73 15.36
C VAL A 71 5.31 3.51 16.09
N ILE A 72 6.09 2.66 15.41
CA ILE A 72 6.73 1.48 16.02
C ILE A 72 7.74 1.92 17.08
N GLU A 73 8.63 2.85 16.74
CA GLU A 73 9.64 3.40 17.64
C GLU A 73 8.99 3.91 18.94
N HIS A 74 7.97 4.76 18.80
CA HIS A 74 7.29 5.36 19.94
C HIS A 74 6.57 4.31 20.80
N THR A 75 5.83 3.39 20.16
CA THR A 75 5.01 2.41 20.90
C THR A 75 5.83 1.31 21.54
N ARG A 76 6.95 0.91 20.95
CA ARG A 76 7.84 -0.14 21.46
C ARG A 76 9.00 0.40 22.30
N ARG A 77 9.23 1.72 22.29
CA ARG A 77 10.38 2.39 22.94
C ARG A 77 11.71 1.75 22.50
N CYS A 78 11.82 1.48 21.22
CA CYS A 78 13.00 0.84 20.61
C CYS A 78 13.83 1.88 19.84
N SER A 79 15.02 1.48 19.42
CA SER A 79 15.84 2.30 18.52
C SER A 79 15.23 2.38 17.12
N TRP A 80 15.73 3.34 16.33
CA TRP A 80 15.36 3.53 14.93
C TRP A 80 15.63 2.29 14.06
N ASP A 81 16.80 1.65 14.24
CA ASP A 81 17.17 0.43 13.52
C ASP A 81 16.24 -0.75 13.85
N GLU A 82 15.83 -0.87 15.11
CA GLU A 82 14.87 -1.88 15.55
C GLU A 82 13.48 -1.61 14.96
N ALA A 83 13.05 -0.35 14.90
CA ALA A 83 11.78 0.05 14.31
C ALA A 83 11.74 -0.21 12.80
N LEU A 84 12.81 0.14 12.08
CA LEU A 84 12.98 -0.16 10.66
C LEU A 84 12.98 -1.66 10.38
N THR A 85 13.71 -2.43 11.19
CA THR A 85 13.74 -3.90 11.09
C THR A 85 12.35 -4.49 11.31
N ALA A 86 11.61 -3.97 12.28
CA ALA A 86 10.24 -4.40 12.53
C ALA A 86 9.29 -4.04 11.38
N ALA A 87 9.37 -2.83 10.82
CA ALA A 87 8.58 -2.42 9.66
C ALA A 87 8.88 -3.28 8.42
N ARG A 88 10.15 -3.62 8.18
CA ARG A 88 10.56 -4.53 7.11
C ARG A 88 9.93 -5.91 7.29
N ARG A 89 10.01 -6.50 8.49
CA ARG A 89 9.41 -7.81 8.78
C ARG A 89 7.89 -7.79 8.56
N GLU A 90 7.23 -6.72 8.97
CA GLU A 90 5.78 -6.54 8.78
C GLU A 90 5.36 -6.56 7.28
N VAL A 91 6.22 -6.01 6.40
CA VAL A 91 6.06 -6.06 4.95
C VAL A 91 6.33 -7.48 4.41
N GLU A 92 7.42 -8.11 4.86
CA GLU A 92 7.78 -9.48 4.46
C GLU A 92 6.67 -10.48 4.82
N ASP A 93 6.15 -10.41 6.05
CA ASP A 93 5.06 -11.24 6.54
C ASP A 93 3.78 -11.06 5.72
N ARG A 94 3.45 -9.81 5.33
CA ARG A 94 2.31 -9.52 4.45
C ARG A 94 2.48 -10.08 3.06
N CYS A 95 3.66 -9.94 2.47
CA CYS A 95 3.96 -10.50 1.16
C CYS A 95 3.86 -12.04 1.17
N ALA A 96 4.40 -12.69 2.20
CA ALA A 96 4.25 -14.14 2.40
C ALA A 96 2.77 -14.52 2.53
N ARG A 97 2.02 -13.79 3.37
CA ARG A 97 0.59 -14.03 3.55
C ARG A 97 -0.21 -13.85 2.26
N PHE A 98 0.12 -12.87 1.43
CA PHE A 98 -0.51 -12.69 0.12
C PHE A 98 -0.31 -13.91 -0.78
N GLN A 99 0.90 -14.47 -0.80
CA GLN A 99 1.22 -15.68 -1.58
C GLN A 99 0.45 -16.91 -1.07
N GLU A 100 0.36 -17.09 0.25
CA GLU A 100 -0.44 -18.15 0.87
C GLU A 100 -1.93 -18.04 0.51
N LEU A 101 -2.47 -16.82 0.53
CA LEU A 101 -3.86 -16.56 0.19
C LEU A 101 -4.14 -16.79 -1.30
N ALA A 102 -3.19 -16.46 -2.17
CA ALA A 102 -3.31 -16.74 -3.60
C ALA A 102 -3.51 -18.24 -3.87
N GLN A 103 -2.89 -19.13 -3.09
CA GLN A 103 -3.12 -20.59 -3.19
C GLN A 103 -4.54 -21.01 -2.73
N GLN A 104 -5.21 -20.20 -1.92
CA GLN A 104 -6.58 -20.46 -1.44
C GLN A 104 -7.65 -19.94 -2.41
N VAL A 105 -7.30 -19.10 -3.39
CA VAL A 105 -8.26 -18.50 -4.32
C VAL A 105 -8.85 -19.52 -5.31
N PRO A 106 -8.08 -20.40 -5.98
CA PRO A 106 -8.65 -21.42 -6.85
C PRO A 106 -9.67 -22.35 -6.18
N PRO A 107 -9.40 -22.95 -4.99
CA PRO A 107 -10.41 -23.77 -4.32
C PRO A 107 -11.61 -22.95 -3.84
N MET A 108 -11.43 -21.70 -3.44
CA MET A 108 -12.54 -20.78 -3.13
C MET A 108 -13.41 -20.53 -4.36
N CYS A 109 -12.83 -20.25 -5.53
CA CYS A 109 -13.57 -20.09 -6.79
C CYS A 109 -14.38 -21.34 -7.15
N ALA A 110 -13.83 -22.53 -6.90
CA ALA A 110 -14.53 -23.80 -7.12
C ALA A 110 -15.70 -23.98 -6.14
N GLN A 111 -15.52 -23.67 -4.85
CA GLN A 111 -16.58 -23.72 -3.84
C GLN A 111 -17.74 -22.77 -4.13
N LEU A 112 -17.43 -21.60 -4.70
CA LEU A 112 -18.43 -20.61 -5.13
C LEU A 112 -19.08 -20.97 -6.48
N ALA A 113 -18.68 -22.08 -7.11
CA ALA A 113 -19.15 -22.52 -8.43
C ALA A 113 -19.06 -21.41 -9.51
N LEU A 114 -18.03 -20.56 -9.45
CA LEU A 114 -17.88 -19.45 -10.38
C LEU A 114 -17.68 -19.96 -11.81
N PRO A 115 -18.36 -19.42 -12.83
CA PRO A 115 -18.11 -19.76 -14.22
C PRO A 115 -16.69 -19.35 -14.66
N GLU A 116 -16.20 -19.94 -15.75
CA GLU A 116 -14.83 -19.74 -16.24
C GLU A 116 -14.44 -18.27 -16.40
N ARG A 117 -15.34 -17.46 -16.97
CA ARG A 117 -15.13 -16.02 -17.16
C ARG A 117 -14.93 -15.28 -15.84
N GLU A 118 -15.67 -15.66 -14.80
CA GLU A 118 -15.57 -15.04 -13.47
C GLU A 118 -14.29 -15.46 -12.74
N ARG A 119 -13.88 -16.74 -12.88
CA ARG A 119 -12.59 -17.21 -12.38
C ARG A 119 -11.43 -16.47 -13.03
N ALA A 120 -11.48 -16.28 -14.35
CA ALA A 120 -10.49 -15.48 -15.06
C ALA A 120 -10.42 -14.04 -14.56
N ALA A 121 -11.57 -13.40 -14.27
CA ALA A 121 -11.60 -12.06 -13.69
C ALA A 121 -10.96 -12.01 -12.29
N VAL A 122 -11.21 -13.02 -11.45
CA VAL A 122 -10.55 -13.16 -10.13
C VAL A 122 -9.04 -13.36 -10.28
N ASP A 123 -8.60 -14.19 -11.21
CA ASP A 123 -7.18 -14.44 -11.47
C ASP A 123 -6.47 -13.17 -11.97
N THR A 124 -7.06 -12.45 -12.90
CA THR A 124 -6.56 -11.13 -13.34
C THR A 124 -6.52 -10.15 -12.18
N TYR A 125 -7.52 -10.15 -11.28
CA TYR A 125 -7.51 -9.27 -10.13
C TYR A 125 -6.36 -9.55 -9.16
N MET A 126 -6.02 -10.83 -8.93
CA MET A 126 -4.83 -11.20 -8.17
C MET A 126 -3.54 -10.68 -8.81
N GLN A 127 -3.44 -10.79 -10.13
CA GLN A 127 -2.28 -10.26 -10.88
C GLN A 127 -2.19 -8.75 -10.78
N VAL A 128 -3.32 -8.03 -10.87
CA VAL A 128 -3.39 -6.58 -10.69
C VAL A 128 -2.88 -6.17 -9.32
N MET A 129 -3.31 -6.84 -8.25
CA MET A 129 -2.82 -6.57 -6.89
C MET A 129 -1.31 -6.82 -6.76
N GLY A 130 -0.81 -7.92 -7.32
CA GLY A 130 0.64 -8.23 -7.33
C GLY A 130 1.45 -7.20 -8.13
N ALA A 131 0.95 -6.79 -9.30
CA ALA A 131 1.56 -5.78 -10.15
C ALA A 131 1.57 -4.40 -9.47
N TRP A 132 0.50 -4.06 -8.75
CA TRP A 132 0.44 -2.84 -7.95
C TRP A 132 1.52 -2.82 -6.87
N MET A 133 1.64 -3.88 -6.06
CA MET A 133 2.65 -3.95 -5.00
C MET A 133 4.08 -3.89 -5.54
N SER A 134 4.40 -4.73 -6.52
CA SER A 134 5.75 -4.81 -7.11
C SER A 134 6.10 -3.58 -7.94
N GLY A 135 5.16 -3.06 -8.73
CA GLY A 135 5.33 -1.86 -9.53
C GLY A 135 5.51 -0.63 -8.67
N TYR A 136 4.78 -0.51 -7.56
CA TYR A 136 4.98 0.59 -6.62
C TYR A 136 6.38 0.54 -6.00
N HIS A 137 6.82 -0.62 -5.52
CA HIS A 137 8.18 -0.78 -5.00
C HIS A 137 9.27 -0.44 -6.04
N ALA A 138 9.11 -0.91 -7.28
CA ALA A 138 10.03 -0.60 -8.37
C ALA A 138 10.07 0.91 -8.67
N TRP A 139 8.92 1.59 -8.64
CA TRP A 139 8.88 3.05 -8.79
C TRP A 139 9.57 3.76 -7.62
N GLN A 140 9.37 3.31 -6.38
CA GLN A 140 9.96 3.94 -5.20
C GLN A 140 11.48 3.90 -5.19
N THR A 141 12.08 2.82 -5.69
CA THR A 141 13.54 2.68 -5.77
C THR A 141 14.19 3.57 -6.85
N GLN A 142 13.39 4.10 -7.78
CA GLN A 142 13.89 4.87 -8.93
C GLN A 142 13.49 6.35 -8.89
N THR A 143 12.44 6.68 -8.14
CA THR A 143 11.90 8.04 -8.09
C THR A 143 12.82 9.00 -7.34
N ARG A 144 12.93 10.24 -7.85
CA ARG A 144 13.63 11.32 -7.15
C ARG A 144 12.84 11.88 -5.97
N ARG A 145 11.56 11.52 -5.83
CA ARG A 145 10.65 12.06 -4.79
C ARG A 145 11.23 11.97 -3.38
N TYR A 146 11.96 10.91 -3.05
CA TYR A 146 12.53 10.69 -1.72
C TYR A 146 13.94 11.28 -1.55
N THR A 147 14.67 11.52 -2.65
CA THR A 147 16.06 12.00 -2.63
C THR A 147 16.21 13.50 -2.90
N THR A 148 15.15 14.14 -3.39
CA THR A 148 15.14 15.58 -3.74
C THR A 148 14.09 16.38 -2.95
N ALA A 149 13.73 15.90 -1.75
CA ALA A 149 12.85 16.66 -0.88
C ALA A 149 13.41 18.08 -0.68
N PRO A 150 12.65 19.15 -0.98
CA PRO A 150 13.11 20.51 -0.76
C PRO A 150 13.49 20.67 0.72
N GLN A 151 14.72 21.12 1.01
CA GLN A 151 15.11 21.51 2.38
C GLN A 151 14.34 22.72 2.88
N VAL A 152 13.56 23.36 2.00
CA VAL A 152 12.73 24.53 2.28
C VAL A 152 11.29 24.14 2.03
N LEU A 153 10.50 24.06 3.11
CA LEU A 153 9.05 24.01 3.00
C LEU A 153 8.56 25.32 2.38
N PRO A 154 7.66 25.29 1.39
CA PRO A 154 6.88 26.46 1.03
C PRO A 154 6.18 27.00 2.27
N SER A 155 6.13 28.31 2.43
CA SER A 155 5.49 28.93 3.59
C SER A 155 4.04 28.41 3.73
N THR A 156 3.65 28.01 4.94
CA THR A 156 2.31 27.49 5.23
C THR A 156 1.24 28.59 5.31
N GLY A 157 1.58 29.81 4.89
CA GLY A 157 0.65 30.92 4.79
C GLY A 157 -0.24 30.83 3.55
N PRO A 158 -1.44 31.44 3.58
CA PRO A 158 -2.25 31.60 2.37
C PRO A 158 -1.46 32.44 1.33
N GLY A 159 -1.17 31.86 0.16
CA GLY A 159 -0.44 32.56 -0.92
C GLY A 159 0.63 31.74 -1.65
N CYS A 160 0.89 30.49 -1.26
CA CYS A 160 1.93 29.63 -1.85
C CYS A 160 1.86 29.44 -3.39
N PHE A 161 0.70 29.66 -4.01
CA PHE A 161 0.57 29.60 -5.47
C PHE A 161 1.19 30.82 -6.19
N ASP A 162 1.16 32.00 -5.58
CA ASP A 162 1.63 33.24 -6.23
C ASP A 162 3.16 33.31 -6.31
N GLU A 163 3.88 32.62 -5.43
CA GLU A 163 5.34 32.51 -5.49
C GLU A 163 5.80 31.53 -6.58
N VAL A 164 5.03 30.46 -6.82
CA VAL A 164 5.34 29.44 -7.84
C VAL A 164 5.06 29.95 -9.26
N LEU A 165 4.05 30.82 -9.44
CA LEU A 165 3.66 31.36 -10.75
C LEU A 165 4.50 32.56 -11.23
N ARG A 166 5.48 33.01 -10.42
CA ARG A 166 6.37 34.14 -10.75
C ARG A 166 7.76 33.72 -11.24
N ALA A 167 8.08 32.42 -11.22
CA ALA A 167 9.31 31.84 -11.74
C ALA A 167 9.12 31.31 -13.17
#